data_AF-A0A832BAD3-F1
#
_entry.id   AF-A0A832BAD3-F1
#
_cell.length_a   1.000
_cell.length_b   1.000
_cell.length_c   1.000
_cell.angle_alpha   90.00
_cell.angle_beta   90.00
_cell.angle_gamma   90.00
#
_symmetry.space_group_name_H-M   'P 1'
#
loop_
_entity.id
_entity.type
_entity.pdbx_description
1 polymer ?
#
loop_
_entity_poly.entity_id
_entity_poly.type
_entity_poly.pdbx_seq_one_letter_code
_entity_poly.pdbx_strand_id
1 'polypeptide(L)'
;MEKYSDNKIFVWLIVILAALAAIASYLPMGSYGPQQLTPEQMAVPKWQIALANAGTVLVFYSLLGWIGLKLSHKLGFAKMWDEKVTNKQRFLIPALIGAAAGIFVIIGDFIFARFNGIGHFPHPPFPTSLVASATAGIGEEILFRLFFVSFWMWLVSFVIFRKKFQNQIFWIVAIISGAAFGIAHLPALMVMTELSSAAQVPVALWAELILLNGVVGVLAAYYFRKYGFLAAVGIHFWCDVIWHVIRGLI
;
A
#
# COMPACT_ATOMS: atom_id res chain seq x y z
N MET A 1 -15.47 28.28 0.97
CA MET A 1 -14.32 28.20 0.04
C MET A 1 -13.48 27.03 0.50
N GLU A 2 -13.36 25.99 -0.33
CA GLU A 2 -12.60 24.79 0.02
C GLU A 2 -11.13 25.19 0.27
N LYS A 3 -10.68 25.13 1.52
CA LYS A 3 -9.39 25.73 1.97
C LYS A 3 -8.18 25.10 1.28
N TYR A 4 -8.31 23.87 0.75
CA TYR A 4 -7.32 23.17 -0.06
C TYR A 4 -8.02 22.39 -1.19
N SER A 5 -7.43 22.40 -2.39
CA SER A 5 -7.94 21.62 -3.52
C SER A 5 -7.36 20.20 -3.47
N ASP A 6 -8.21 19.16 -3.52
CA ASP A 6 -7.81 17.75 -3.60
C ASP A 6 -6.75 17.49 -4.69
N ASN A 7 -6.84 18.18 -5.83
CA ASN A 7 -5.84 18.05 -6.91
C ASN A 7 -4.45 18.51 -6.46
N LYS A 8 -4.35 19.58 -5.65
CA LYS A 8 -3.07 20.06 -5.12
C LYS A 8 -2.47 19.04 -4.16
N ILE A 9 -3.29 18.47 -3.26
CA ILE A 9 -2.85 17.44 -2.31
C ILE A 9 -2.37 16.21 -3.07
N PHE A 10 -3.14 15.76 -4.07
CA PHE A 10 -2.77 14.62 -4.91
C PHE A 10 -1.43 14.86 -5.64
N VAL A 11 -1.23 16.02 -6.25
CA VAL A 11 0.04 16.36 -6.91
C VAL A 11 1.21 16.34 -5.92
N TRP A 12 1.03 16.89 -4.71
CA TRP A 12 2.06 16.83 -3.67
C TRP A 12 2.37 15.39 -3.25
N LEU A 13 1.37 14.53 -3.08
CA LEU A 13 1.57 13.12 -2.76
C LEU A 13 2.35 12.39 -3.86
N ILE A 14 2.06 12.66 -5.13
CA ILE A 14 2.82 12.12 -6.26
C ILE A 14 4.28 12.59 -6.26
N VAL A 15 4.52 13.89 -6.04
CA VAL A 15 5.88 14.45 -5.99
C VAL A 15 6.67 13.85 -4.83
N ILE A 16 6.05 13.74 -3.64
CA ILE A 16 6.66 13.11 -2.47
C ILE A 16 6.97 11.65 -2.77
N LEU A 17 6.01 10.89 -3.31
CA LEU A 17 6.20 9.48 -3.65
C LEU A 17 7.33 9.30 -4.68
N ALA A 18 7.42 10.15 -5.69
CA ALA A 18 8.47 10.07 -6.71
C ALA A 18 9.85 10.35 -6.11
N ALA A 19 9.95 11.34 -5.22
CA ALA A 19 11.18 11.65 -4.49
C ALA A 19 11.59 10.49 -3.56
N LEU A 20 10.65 9.94 -2.78
CA LEU A 20 10.91 8.79 -1.91
C LEU A 20 11.34 7.56 -2.70
N ALA A 21 10.69 7.27 -3.83
CA ALA A 21 11.03 6.16 -4.71
C ALA A 21 12.45 6.31 -5.32
N ALA A 22 12.88 7.53 -5.63
CA ALA A 22 14.25 7.80 -6.07
C ALA A 22 15.26 7.64 -4.92
N ILE A 23 14.94 8.16 -3.73
CA ILE A 23 15.79 8.07 -2.53
C ILE A 23 16.00 6.61 -2.14
N ALA A 24 14.94 5.78 -2.19
CA ALA A 24 14.99 4.36 -1.83
C ALA A 24 16.07 3.59 -2.59
N SER A 25 16.36 3.94 -3.85
CA SER A 25 17.42 3.33 -4.66
C SER A 25 18.84 3.51 -4.11
N TYR A 26 19.02 4.44 -3.18
CA TYR A 26 20.31 4.72 -2.53
C TYR A 26 20.39 4.19 -1.10
N LEU A 27 19.29 3.68 -0.54
CA LEU A 27 19.24 3.20 0.84
C LEU A 27 19.73 1.75 0.97
N PRO A 28 20.24 1.36 2.16
CA PRO A 28 20.71 -0.01 2.38
C PRO A 28 19.54 -1.00 2.37
N MET A 29 19.66 -2.10 1.65
CA MET A 29 18.61 -3.14 1.63
C MET A 29 18.87 -4.26 2.64
N GLY A 30 20.09 -4.37 3.18
CA GLY A 30 20.45 -5.44 4.12
C GLY A 30 20.13 -6.83 3.54
N SER A 31 19.60 -7.72 4.37
CA SER A 31 19.08 -9.04 3.97
C SER A 31 17.69 -9.01 3.31
N TYR A 32 17.06 -7.83 3.20
CA TYR A 32 15.71 -7.69 2.65
C TYR A 32 15.69 -7.65 1.11
N GLY A 33 16.83 -7.40 0.48
CA GLY A 33 16.97 -7.40 -0.97
C GLY A 33 17.99 -8.43 -1.46
N PRO A 34 18.06 -8.67 -2.78
CA PRO A 34 19.13 -9.49 -3.36
C PRO A 34 20.50 -8.92 -2.95
N GLN A 35 21.51 -9.81 -2.86
CA GLN A 35 22.88 -9.44 -2.48
C GLN A 35 23.30 -8.14 -3.17
N GLN A 36 23.65 -7.13 -2.36
CA GLN A 36 24.04 -5.82 -2.89
C GLN A 36 25.30 -5.97 -3.74
N LEU A 37 25.12 -5.83 -5.06
CA LEU A 37 26.22 -5.77 -6.01
C LEU A 37 27.05 -4.51 -5.76
N THR A 38 28.38 -4.62 -5.88
CA THR A 38 29.26 -3.46 -5.92
C THR A 38 28.90 -2.59 -7.14
N PRO A 39 29.22 -1.28 -7.15
CA PRO A 39 28.93 -0.41 -8.30
C PRO A 39 29.50 -0.94 -9.63
N GLU A 40 30.63 -1.65 -9.57
CA GLU A 40 31.30 -2.27 -10.72
C GLU A 40 30.58 -3.52 -11.24
N GLN A 41 29.84 -4.20 -10.37
CA GLN A 41 29.04 -5.38 -10.70
C GLN A 41 27.61 -5.02 -11.13
N MET A 42 27.17 -3.77 -10.92
CA MET A 42 25.85 -3.32 -11.35
C MET A 42 25.81 -3.09 -12.86
N ALA A 43 24.93 -3.81 -13.56
CA ALA A 43 24.69 -3.60 -15.00
C ALA A 43 24.12 -2.20 -15.32
N VAL A 44 23.47 -1.55 -14.34
CA VAL A 44 22.79 -0.27 -14.49
C VAL A 44 23.16 0.64 -13.30
N PRO A 45 23.68 1.85 -13.53
CA PRO A 45 23.97 2.81 -12.45
C PRO A 45 22.75 3.17 -11.60
N LYS A 46 22.95 3.35 -10.28
CA LYS A 46 21.86 3.67 -9.32
C LYS A 46 21.03 4.90 -9.71
N TRP A 47 21.63 5.92 -10.32
CA TRP A 47 20.89 7.11 -10.74
C TRP A 47 19.88 6.80 -11.86
N GLN A 48 20.16 5.84 -12.74
CA GLN A 48 19.21 5.39 -13.75
C GLN A 48 18.05 4.65 -13.12
N ILE A 49 18.31 3.79 -12.11
CA ILE A 49 17.26 3.12 -11.34
C ILE A 49 16.40 4.14 -10.60
N ALA A 50 17.01 5.13 -9.94
CA ALA A 50 16.30 6.20 -9.25
C ALA A 50 15.39 7.01 -10.19
N LEU A 51 15.90 7.39 -11.38
CA LEU A 51 15.11 8.07 -12.40
C LEU A 51 13.99 7.18 -12.95
N ALA A 52 14.23 5.89 -13.16
CA ALA A 52 13.22 4.95 -13.61
C ALA A 52 12.10 4.77 -12.57
N ASN A 53 12.44 4.67 -11.29
CA ASN A 53 11.48 4.59 -10.19
C ASN A 53 10.64 5.87 -10.07
N ALA A 54 11.29 7.03 -10.06
CA ALA A 54 10.57 8.31 -10.03
C ALA A 54 9.70 8.52 -11.29
N GLY A 55 10.21 8.19 -12.47
CA GLY A 55 9.49 8.25 -13.74
C GLY A 55 8.26 7.34 -13.74
N THR A 56 8.40 6.12 -13.20
CA THR A 56 7.29 5.18 -13.01
C THR A 56 6.18 5.80 -12.16
N VAL A 57 6.55 6.45 -11.04
CA VAL A 57 5.58 7.14 -10.19
C VAL A 57 4.91 8.30 -10.93
N LEU A 58 5.71 9.18 -11.55
CA LEU A 58 5.21 10.37 -12.23
C LEU A 58 4.27 10.04 -13.40
N VAL A 59 4.46 8.91 -14.06
CA VAL A 59 3.61 8.49 -15.19
C VAL A 59 2.47 7.60 -14.71
N PHE A 60 2.77 6.42 -14.17
CA PHE A 60 1.76 5.40 -13.90
C PHE A 60 0.91 5.75 -12.68
N TYR A 61 1.54 6.12 -11.56
CA TYR A 61 0.80 6.42 -10.32
C TYR A 61 -0.01 7.70 -10.47
N SER A 62 0.53 8.71 -11.18
CA SER A 62 -0.24 9.92 -11.51
C SER A 62 -1.46 9.62 -12.36
N LEU A 63 -1.31 8.82 -13.42
CA LEU A 63 -2.41 8.50 -14.33
C LEU A 63 -3.52 7.71 -13.62
N LEU A 64 -3.15 6.60 -12.97
CA LEU A 64 -4.09 5.73 -12.27
C LEU A 64 -4.72 6.45 -11.07
N GLY A 65 -3.89 7.16 -10.28
CA GLY A 65 -4.36 7.94 -9.15
C GLY A 65 -5.30 9.07 -9.55
N TRP A 66 -5.05 9.75 -10.67
CA TRP A 66 -5.94 10.81 -11.17
C TRP A 66 -7.29 10.25 -11.62
N ILE A 67 -7.30 9.12 -12.35
CA ILE A 67 -8.54 8.42 -12.71
C ILE A 67 -9.29 8.04 -11.43
N GLY A 68 -8.59 7.42 -10.47
CA GLY A 68 -9.13 7.03 -9.17
C GLY A 68 -9.74 8.20 -8.40
N LEU A 69 -9.05 9.35 -8.35
CA LEU A 69 -9.52 10.57 -7.70
C LEU A 69 -10.84 11.05 -8.29
N LYS A 70 -10.93 11.16 -9.62
CA LYS A 70 -12.16 11.57 -10.31
C LYS A 70 -13.32 10.61 -10.04
N LEU A 71 -13.05 9.31 -10.05
CA LEU A 71 -14.07 8.30 -9.78
C LEU A 71 -14.52 8.32 -8.32
N SER A 72 -13.60 8.49 -7.37
CA SER A 72 -13.92 8.58 -5.93
C SER A 72 -14.87 9.74 -5.62
N HIS A 73 -14.66 10.91 -6.25
CA HIS A 73 -15.56 12.06 -6.14
C HIS A 73 -16.94 11.75 -6.71
N LYS A 74 -17.00 11.08 -7.87
CA LYS A 74 -18.27 10.69 -8.51
C LYS A 74 -19.05 9.66 -7.69
N LEU A 75 -18.36 8.82 -6.93
CA LEU A 75 -18.92 7.84 -5.99
C LEU A 75 -19.39 8.49 -4.67
N GLY A 76 -19.08 9.76 -4.43
CA GLY A 76 -19.43 10.46 -3.20
C GLY A 76 -18.61 10.02 -1.99
N PHE A 77 -17.41 9.48 -2.20
CA PHE A 77 -16.49 9.21 -1.10
C PHE A 77 -15.95 10.53 -0.53
N ALA A 78 -15.51 10.49 0.73
CA ALA A 78 -14.91 11.65 1.37
C ALA A 78 -13.67 12.13 0.58
N LYS A 79 -13.61 13.44 0.35
CA LYS A 79 -12.49 14.11 -0.31
C LYS A 79 -11.21 14.02 0.53
N MET A 80 -10.04 14.25 -0.08
CA MET A 80 -8.76 14.23 0.66
C MET A 80 -8.76 15.26 1.79
N TRP A 81 -9.34 16.44 1.53
CA TRP A 81 -9.55 17.48 2.53
C TRP A 81 -11.02 17.83 2.73
N ASP A 82 -11.85 16.82 3.01
CA ASP A 82 -13.27 17.04 3.31
C ASP A 82 -13.46 17.81 4.64
N GLU A 83 -14.14 18.96 4.58
CA GLU A 83 -14.42 19.81 5.75
C GLU A 83 -15.25 19.10 6.84
N LYS A 84 -16.01 18.05 6.47
CA LYS A 84 -16.79 17.24 7.40
C LYS A 84 -15.95 16.21 8.15
N VAL A 85 -14.73 15.94 7.69
CA VAL A 85 -13.80 15.00 8.32
C VAL A 85 -12.85 15.78 9.24
N THR A 86 -12.94 15.49 10.53
CA THR A 86 -12.07 16.10 11.56
C THR A 86 -10.63 15.61 11.43
N ASN A 87 -9.66 16.38 11.94
CA ASN A 87 -8.26 15.92 11.97
C ASN A 87 -8.06 14.64 12.79
N LYS A 88 -8.90 14.40 13.82
CA LYS A 88 -8.90 13.13 14.55
C LYS A 88 -9.28 11.97 13.63
N GLN A 89 -10.30 12.12 12.80
CA GLN A 89 -10.72 11.10 11.84
C GLN A 89 -9.75 10.95 10.66
N ARG A 90 -9.10 12.05 10.25
CA ARG A 90 -8.14 12.04 9.14
C ARG A 90 -6.77 11.47 9.51
N PHE A 91 -6.32 11.65 10.74
CA PHE A 91 -4.94 11.31 11.14
C PHE A 91 -4.85 10.42 12.37
N LEU A 92 -5.48 10.79 13.50
CA LEU A 92 -5.32 10.05 14.75
C LEU A 92 -5.98 8.66 14.71
N ILE A 93 -7.23 8.57 14.23
CA ILE A 93 -7.93 7.28 14.10
C ILE A 93 -7.18 6.35 13.13
N PRO A 94 -6.79 6.79 11.92
CA PRO A 94 -5.93 6.01 11.03
C PRO A 94 -4.63 5.54 11.68
N ALA A 95 -3.97 6.38 12.47
CA ALA A 95 -2.75 5.98 13.18
C ALA A 95 -2.99 4.87 14.20
N LEU A 96 -4.06 4.97 14.99
CA LEU A 96 -4.41 3.94 15.98
C LEU A 96 -4.85 2.62 15.33
N ILE A 97 -5.65 2.71 14.26
CA ILE A 97 -6.09 1.53 13.49
C ILE A 97 -4.91 0.88 12.78
N GLY A 98 -4.05 1.68 12.16
CA GLY A 98 -2.81 1.22 11.53
C GLY A 98 -1.90 0.53 12.54
N ALA A 99 -1.67 1.14 13.70
CA ALA A 99 -0.85 0.53 14.74
C ALA A 99 -1.42 -0.81 15.23
N ALA A 100 -2.74 -0.88 15.46
CA ALA A 100 -3.41 -2.13 15.80
C ALA A 100 -3.30 -3.17 14.68
N ALA A 101 -3.41 -2.77 13.41
CA ALA A 101 -3.22 -3.65 12.27
C ALA A 101 -1.77 -4.16 12.16
N GLY A 102 -0.78 -3.32 12.44
CA GLY A 102 0.62 -3.74 12.48
C GLY A 102 0.90 -4.74 13.60
N ILE A 103 0.29 -4.57 14.78
CA ILE A 103 0.34 -5.58 15.86
C ILE A 103 -0.31 -6.89 15.39
N PHE A 104 -1.45 -6.82 14.69
CA PHE A 104 -2.09 -7.99 14.11
C PHE A 104 -1.18 -8.70 13.10
N VAL A 105 -0.49 -7.98 12.23
CA VAL A 105 0.48 -8.55 11.27
C VAL A 105 1.64 -9.22 12.02
N ILE A 106 2.20 -8.58 13.05
CA ILE A 106 3.24 -9.16 13.91
C ILE A 106 2.80 -10.49 14.53
N ILE A 107 1.60 -10.52 15.12
CA ILE A 107 1.06 -11.74 15.74
C ILE A 107 0.83 -12.81 14.67
N GLY A 108 0.33 -12.42 13.50
CA GLY A 108 0.17 -13.28 12.34
C GLY A 108 1.47 -13.96 11.94
N ASP A 109 2.52 -13.17 11.70
CA ASP A 109 3.86 -13.67 11.38
C ASP A 109 4.38 -14.66 12.45
N PHE A 110 4.18 -14.37 13.75
CA PHE A 110 4.56 -15.32 14.81
C PHE A 110 3.81 -16.66 14.77
N ILE A 111 2.55 -16.66 14.36
CA ILE A 111 1.73 -17.86 14.25
C ILE A 111 2.16 -18.64 13.02
N PHE A 112 2.19 -17.99 11.85
CA PHE A 112 2.48 -18.62 10.57
C PHE A 112 3.93 -19.07 10.43
N ALA A 113 4.92 -18.37 11.02
CA ALA A 113 6.33 -18.76 11.01
C ALA A 113 6.58 -20.20 11.51
N ARG A 114 5.66 -20.77 12.29
CA ARG A 114 5.73 -22.15 12.79
C ARG A 114 5.46 -23.20 11.72
N PHE A 115 4.80 -22.84 10.62
CA PHE A 115 4.33 -23.79 9.61
C PHE A 115 4.33 -23.24 8.17
N ASN A 116 4.80 -22.01 7.94
CA ASN A 116 4.88 -21.40 6.61
C ASN A 116 6.09 -21.90 5.79
N GLY A 117 7.05 -22.57 6.42
CA GLY A 117 8.21 -23.18 5.78
C GLY A 117 9.42 -22.26 5.59
N ILE A 118 9.29 -20.96 5.89
CA ILE A 118 10.39 -19.97 5.76
C ILE A 118 10.73 -19.28 7.09
N GLY A 119 9.87 -19.40 8.11
CA GLY A 119 10.01 -18.69 9.38
C GLY A 119 9.48 -17.27 9.30
N HIS A 120 10.13 -16.35 10.00
CA HIS A 120 9.73 -14.94 10.05
C HIS A 120 10.14 -14.19 8.78
N PHE A 121 9.31 -13.24 8.35
CA PHE A 121 9.71 -12.34 7.28
C PHE A 121 10.86 -11.42 7.72
N PRO A 122 11.89 -11.21 6.88
CA PRO A 122 12.91 -10.21 7.16
C PRO A 122 12.33 -8.81 6.99
N HIS A 123 12.94 -7.84 7.67
CA HIS A 123 12.55 -6.42 7.58
C HIS A 123 13.66 -5.59 6.92
N PRO A 124 13.32 -4.53 6.16
CA PRO A 124 14.33 -3.60 5.66
C PRO A 124 15.04 -2.93 6.84
N PRO A 125 16.36 -2.68 6.76
CA PRO A 125 17.06 -1.98 7.83
C PRO A 125 16.61 -0.52 7.91
N PHE A 126 16.74 0.10 9.09
CA PHE A 126 16.57 1.55 9.22
C PHE A 126 17.74 2.28 8.50
N PRO A 127 17.49 3.36 7.73
CA PRO A 127 16.23 4.10 7.54
C PRO A 127 15.36 3.63 6.36
N THR A 128 15.75 2.57 5.65
CA THR A 128 15.00 2.00 4.51
C THR A 128 13.60 1.58 4.90
N SER A 129 13.41 0.97 6.07
CA SER A 129 12.08 0.60 6.56
C SER A 129 11.13 1.78 6.61
N LEU A 130 11.55 2.94 7.12
CA LEU A 130 10.71 4.14 7.21
C LEU A 130 10.36 4.70 5.82
N VAL A 131 11.34 4.74 4.91
CA VAL A 131 11.12 5.22 3.54
C VAL A 131 10.23 4.25 2.75
N ALA A 132 10.39 2.95 2.95
CA ALA A 132 9.52 1.92 2.39
C ALA A 132 8.10 2.07 2.92
N SER A 133 7.89 2.24 4.23
CA SER A 133 6.57 2.48 4.83
C SER A 133 5.86 3.70 4.23
N ALA A 134 6.60 4.80 4.03
CA ALA A 134 6.04 6.02 3.42
C ALA A 134 5.71 5.83 1.93
N THR A 135 6.59 5.14 1.19
CA THR A 135 6.41 4.85 -0.23
C THR A 135 5.23 3.90 -0.44
N ALA A 136 5.14 2.80 0.32
CA ALA A 136 4.04 1.84 0.28
C ALA A 136 2.71 2.48 0.70
N GLY A 137 2.71 3.18 1.85
CA GLY A 137 1.52 3.85 2.36
C GLY A 137 0.91 4.87 1.39
N ILE A 138 1.70 5.55 0.56
CA ILE A 138 1.16 6.43 -0.49
C ILE A 138 0.88 5.65 -1.79
N GLY A 139 1.89 4.94 -2.29
CA GLY A 139 1.87 4.32 -3.61
C GLY A 139 0.86 3.18 -3.72
N GLU A 140 0.88 2.24 -2.78
CA GLU A 140 -0.02 1.10 -2.81
C GLU A 140 -1.47 1.54 -2.58
N GLU A 141 -1.70 2.55 -1.75
CA GLU A 141 -3.03 3.13 -1.57
C GLU A 141 -3.52 3.84 -2.84
N ILE A 142 -2.64 4.51 -3.61
CA ILE A 142 -3.00 5.06 -4.94
C ILE A 142 -3.52 3.93 -5.85
N LEU A 143 -2.82 2.80 -5.91
CA LEU A 143 -3.17 1.70 -6.80
C LEU A 143 -4.43 0.96 -6.33
N PHE A 144 -4.50 0.57 -5.05
CA PHE A 144 -5.54 -0.32 -4.56
C PHE A 144 -6.78 0.43 -4.08
N ARG A 145 -6.64 1.57 -3.41
CA ARG A 145 -7.79 2.27 -2.83
C ARG A 145 -8.27 3.36 -3.76
N LEU A 146 -7.38 4.27 -4.14
CA LEU A 146 -7.77 5.39 -4.99
C LEU A 146 -8.19 4.89 -6.38
N PHE A 147 -7.37 4.08 -7.05
CA PHE A 147 -7.70 3.54 -8.37
C PHE A 147 -8.59 2.30 -8.32
N PHE A 148 -8.11 1.16 -7.83
CA PHE A 148 -8.82 -0.14 -7.95
C PHE A 148 -10.21 -0.11 -7.31
N VAL A 149 -10.32 0.26 -6.02
CA VAL A 149 -11.64 0.32 -5.35
C VAL A 149 -12.57 1.31 -6.06
N SER A 150 -12.11 2.52 -6.38
CA SER A 150 -12.97 3.51 -7.06
C SER A 150 -13.38 3.07 -8.46
N PHE A 151 -12.47 2.46 -9.22
CA PHE A 151 -12.74 1.96 -10.58
C PHE A 151 -13.79 0.86 -10.57
N TRP A 152 -13.62 -0.18 -9.76
CA TRP A 152 -14.55 -1.30 -9.70
C TRP A 152 -15.89 -0.91 -9.07
N MET A 153 -15.87 -0.01 -8.08
CA MET A 153 -17.11 0.56 -7.54
C MET A 153 -17.90 1.33 -8.60
N TRP A 154 -17.22 2.17 -9.37
CA TRP A 154 -17.86 2.92 -10.44
C TRP A 154 -18.38 1.99 -11.54
N LEU A 155 -17.55 1.06 -12.02
CA LEU A 155 -17.94 0.14 -13.09
C LEU A 155 -19.13 -0.72 -12.66
N VAL A 156 -19.02 -1.42 -11.54
CA VAL A 156 -20.04 -2.38 -11.12
C VAL A 156 -21.28 -1.63 -10.64
N SER A 157 -21.16 -0.66 -9.74
CA SER A 157 -22.35 0.00 -9.21
C SER A 157 -22.95 1.02 -10.18
N PHE A 158 -22.16 1.94 -10.73
CA PHE A 158 -22.72 3.04 -11.54
C PHE A 158 -23.00 2.63 -12.98
N VAL A 159 -22.14 1.84 -13.62
CA VAL A 159 -22.31 1.44 -15.03
C VAL A 159 -23.23 0.22 -15.13
N ILE A 160 -22.90 -0.88 -14.47
CA ILE A 160 -23.64 -2.15 -14.60
C ILE A 160 -24.97 -2.08 -13.84
N PHE A 161 -24.95 -1.74 -12.55
CA PHE A 161 -26.14 -1.73 -11.69
C PHE A 161 -26.86 -0.38 -11.59
N ARG A 162 -26.48 0.61 -12.42
CA ARG A 162 -27.13 1.94 -12.51
C ARG A 162 -27.35 2.60 -11.13
N LYS A 163 -26.29 2.64 -10.33
CA LYS A 163 -26.18 3.18 -8.96
C LYS A 163 -26.90 2.36 -7.87
N LYS A 164 -27.38 1.15 -8.16
CA LYS A 164 -27.96 0.24 -7.15
C LYS A 164 -26.87 -0.53 -6.39
N PHE A 165 -27.24 -1.07 -5.23
CA PHE A 165 -26.42 -1.97 -4.39
C PHE A 165 -25.03 -1.45 -4.01
N GLN A 166 -24.83 -0.12 -3.95
CA GLN A 166 -23.52 0.49 -3.70
C GLN A 166 -22.83 -0.05 -2.45
N ASN A 167 -23.58 -0.32 -1.38
CA ASN A 167 -22.98 -0.80 -0.14
C ASN A 167 -22.50 -2.26 -0.24
N GLN A 168 -23.29 -3.14 -0.84
CA GLN A 168 -22.95 -4.54 -1.05
C GLN A 168 -21.77 -4.66 -2.01
N ILE A 169 -21.83 -3.93 -3.13
CA ILE A 169 -20.75 -3.88 -4.12
C ILE A 169 -19.47 -3.34 -3.47
N PHE A 170 -19.57 -2.34 -2.59
CA PHE A 170 -18.41 -1.82 -1.87
C PHE A 170 -17.70 -2.88 -1.03
N TRP A 171 -18.43 -3.65 -0.24
CA TRP A 171 -17.81 -4.70 0.57
C TRP A 171 -17.20 -5.81 -0.28
N ILE A 172 -17.87 -6.20 -1.37
CA ILE A 172 -17.32 -7.18 -2.32
C ILE A 172 -16.02 -6.66 -2.94
N VAL A 173 -16.02 -5.42 -3.45
CA VAL A 173 -14.85 -4.78 -4.06
C VAL A 173 -13.73 -4.59 -3.02
N ALA A 174 -14.04 -4.23 -1.78
CA ALA A 174 -13.07 -4.08 -0.71
C ALA A 174 -12.39 -5.41 -0.36
N ILE A 175 -13.15 -6.51 -0.26
CA ILE A 175 -12.61 -7.85 -0.01
C ILE A 175 -11.73 -8.32 -1.17
N ILE A 176 -12.21 -8.17 -2.41
CA ILE A 176 -11.43 -8.51 -3.61
C ILE A 176 -10.15 -7.66 -3.67
N SER A 177 -10.25 -6.36 -3.39
CA SER A 177 -9.08 -5.48 -3.34
C SER A 177 -8.09 -5.88 -2.26
N GLY A 178 -8.56 -6.33 -1.09
CA GLY A 178 -7.70 -6.83 -0.02
C GLY A 178 -6.97 -8.11 -0.43
N ALA A 179 -7.67 -9.06 -1.06
CA ALA A 179 -7.03 -10.28 -1.57
C ALA A 179 -6.02 -9.96 -2.67
N ALA A 180 -6.37 -9.10 -3.62
CA ALA A 180 -5.46 -8.64 -4.68
C ALA A 180 -4.24 -7.91 -4.10
N PHE A 181 -4.43 -7.15 -3.03
CA PHE A 181 -3.36 -6.47 -2.32
C PHE A 181 -2.36 -7.44 -1.70
N GLY A 182 -2.83 -8.51 -1.05
CA GLY A 182 -1.96 -9.60 -0.58
C GLY A 182 -1.24 -10.30 -1.74
N ILE A 183 -1.95 -10.67 -2.80
CA ILE A 183 -1.35 -11.33 -3.98
C ILE A 183 -0.26 -10.46 -4.63
N ALA A 184 -0.41 -9.13 -4.61
CA ALA A 184 0.57 -8.22 -5.20
C ALA A 184 1.94 -8.24 -4.51
N HIS A 185 2.04 -8.80 -3.31
CA HIS A 185 3.31 -9.01 -2.60
C HIS A 185 4.05 -10.28 -3.05
N LEU A 186 3.41 -11.15 -3.84
CA LEU A 186 3.98 -12.40 -4.30
C LEU A 186 5.33 -12.24 -5.03
N PRO A 187 5.53 -11.27 -5.94
CA PRO A 187 6.83 -11.12 -6.60
C PRO A 187 7.95 -10.82 -5.61
N ALA A 188 7.71 -9.98 -4.60
CA ALA A 188 8.68 -9.68 -3.56
C ALA A 188 8.98 -10.92 -2.71
N LEU A 189 7.94 -11.65 -2.30
CA LEU A 189 8.07 -12.93 -1.60
C LEU A 189 8.96 -13.91 -2.39
N MET A 190 8.67 -14.11 -3.68
CA MET A 190 9.40 -15.05 -4.53
C MET A 190 10.87 -14.68 -4.68
N VAL A 191 11.20 -13.38 -4.78
CA VAL A 191 12.59 -12.90 -4.81
C VAL A 191 13.29 -13.18 -3.48
N MET A 192 12.60 -12.95 -2.35
CA MET A 192 13.16 -13.13 -1.01
C MET A 192 13.37 -14.60 -0.63
N THR A 193 12.52 -15.49 -1.13
CA THR A 193 12.58 -16.93 -0.85
C THR A 193 13.22 -17.73 -2.00
N GLU A 194 13.77 -17.05 -3.01
CA GLU A 194 14.40 -17.65 -4.20
C GLU A 194 13.50 -18.65 -4.95
N LEU A 195 12.18 -18.46 -4.89
CA LEU A 195 11.21 -19.32 -5.58
C LEU A 195 11.10 -18.92 -7.05
N SER A 196 11.22 -19.89 -7.94
CA SER A 196 11.16 -19.66 -9.40
C SER A 196 9.74 -19.70 -9.96
N SER A 197 8.77 -20.21 -9.20
CA SER A 197 7.37 -20.29 -9.62
C SER A 197 6.40 -20.12 -8.45
N ALA A 198 5.28 -19.46 -8.71
CA ALA A 198 4.17 -19.32 -7.78
C ALA A 198 3.59 -20.69 -7.32
N ALA A 199 3.75 -21.74 -8.14
CA ALA A 199 3.32 -23.09 -7.79
C ALA A 199 4.15 -23.73 -6.65
N GLN A 200 5.33 -23.18 -6.37
CA GLN A 200 6.19 -23.66 -5.28
C GLN A 200 5.87 -23.00 -3.94
N VAL A 201 5.03 -21.94 -3.92
CA VAL A 201 4.68 -21.24 -2.69
C VAL A 201 3.78 -22.14 -1.84
N PRO A 202 4.20 -22.47 -0.60
CA PRO A 202 3.39 -23.25 0.33
C PRO A 202 2.00 -22.64 0.55
N VAL A 203 0.98 -23.49 0.69
CA VAL A 203 -0.40 -23.04 0.96
C VAL A 203 -0.48 -22.16 2.21
N ALA A 204 0.33 -22.47 3.24
CA ALA A 204 0.43 -21.65 4.44
C ALA A 204 0.94 -20.23 4.14
N LEU A 205 1.93 -20.07 3.26
CA LEU A 205 2.43 -18.75 2.84
C LEU A 205 1.42 -17.99 1.99
N TRP A 206 0.67 -18.68 1.12
CA TRP A 206 -0.46 -18.05 0.42
C TRP A 206 -1.51 -17.51 1.39
N ALA A 207 -1.87 -18.32 2.38
CA ALA A 207 -2.84 -17.95 3.41
C ALA A 207 -2.34 -16.76 4.25
N GLU A 208 -1.08 -16.81 4.70
CA GLU A 208 -0.43 -15.72 5.42
C GLU A 208 -0.45 -14.41 4.63
N LEU A 209 0.01 -14.46 3.37
CA LEU A 209 0.13 -13.28 2.52
C LEU A 209 -1.24 -12.64 2.25
N ILE A 210 -2.25 -13.44 1.91
CA ILE A 210 -3.60 -12.95 1.59
C ILE A 210 -4.32 -12.49 2.86
N LEU A 211 -4.19 -13.21 3.97
CA LEU A 211 -4.89 -12.89 5.21
C LEU A 211 -4.34 -11.61 5.84
N LEU A 212 -3.02 -11.54 6.06
CA LEU A 212 -2.42 -10.43 6.79
C LEU A 212 -2.56 -9.12 6.02
N ASN A 213 -2.17 -9.11 4.74
CA ASN A 213 -2.35 -7.94 3.89
C ASN A 213 -3.82 -7.66 3.58
N GLY A 214 -4.65 -8.69 3.37
CA GLY A 214 -6.05 -8.51 3.03
C GLY A 214 -6.85 -7.81 4.12
N VAL A 215 -6.57 -8.10 5.40
CA VAL A 215 -7.19 -7.39 6.53
C VAL A 215 -6.80 -5.92 6.52
N VAL A 216 -5.52 -5.58 6.34
CA VAL A 216 -5.06 -4.19 6.20
C VAL A 216 -5.76 -3.51 5.01
N GLY A 217 -5.85 -4.24 3.89
CA GLY A 217 -6.56 -3.88 2.67
C GLY A 217 -8.00 -3.44 2.90
N VAL A 218 -8.79 -4.29 3.57
CA VAL A 218 -10.21 -4.04 3.84
C VAL A 218 -10.39 -2.89 4.83
N LEU A 219 -9.54 -2.79 5.86
CA LEU A 219 -9.57 -1.68 6.82
C LEU A 219 -9.30 -0.34 6.11
N ALA A 220 -8.24 -0.28 5.30
CA ALA A 220 -7.90 0.91 4.53
C ALA A 220 -9.00 1.29 3.54
N ALA A 221 -9.63 0.31 2.85
CA ALA A 221 -10.76 0.57 1.96
C ALA A 221 -11.99 1.15 2.70
N TYR A 222 -12.33 0.61 3.88
CA TYR A 222 -13.42 1.12 4.71
C TYR A 222 -13.19 2.57 5.12
N TYR A 223 -12.00 2.89 5.63
CA TYR A 223 -11.67 4.24 6.08
C TYR A 223 -11.41 5.20 4.91
N PHE A 224 -10.98 4.72 3.75
CA PHE A 224 -10.95 5.50 2.51
C PHE A 224 -12.35 6.02 2.15
N ARG A 225 -13.35 5.14 2.10
CA ARG A 225 -14.74 5.54 1.83
C ARG A 225 -15.28 6.51 2.87
N LYS A 226 -14.92 6.30 4.15
CA LYS A 226 -15.48 7.03 5.29
C LYS A 226 -14.83 8.39 5.55
N TYR A 227 -13.50 8.46 5.52
CA TYR A 227 -12.69 9.61 5.94
C TYR A 227 -11.72 10.11 4.86
N GLY A 228 -11.73 9.51 3.67
CA GLY A 228 -10.99 9.97 2.50
C GLY A 228 -9.61 9.32 2.37
N PHE A 229 -8.93 9.67 1.28
CA PHE A 229 -7.68 9.01 0.86
C PHE A 229 -6.58 9.05 1.91
N LEU A 230 -6.41 10.19 2.60
CA LEU A 230 -5.37 10.34 3.63
C LEU A 230 -5.56 9.41 4.83
N ALA A 231 -6.79 8.97 5.11
CA ALA A 231 -7.05 7.99 6.16
C ALA A 231 -6.56 6.59 5.77
N ALA A 232 -6.69 6.21 4.49
CA ALA A 232 -6.18 4.95 3.96
C ALA A 232 -4.63 4.94 4.02
N VAL A 233 -4.00 6.02 3.54
CA VAL A 233 -2.55 6.26 3.62
C VAL A 233 -2.06 6.18 5.06
N GLY A 234 -2.77 6.82 6.00
CA GLY A 234 -2.42 6.79 7.41
C GLY A 234 -2.47 5.39 8.02
N ILE A 235 -3.53 4.61 7.76
CA ILE A 235 -3.64 3.23 8.28
C ILE A 235 -2.47 2.39 7.81
N HIS A 236 -2.18 2.44 6.52
CA HIS A 236 -1.11 1.65 5.93
C HIS A 236 0.26 2.08 6.46
N PHE A 237 0.57 3.38 6.40
CA PHE A 237 1.84 3.90 6.89
C PHE A 237 2.10 3.50 8.35
N TRP A 238 1.12 3.65 9.23
CA TRP A 238 1.30 3.31 10.64
C TRP A 238 1.32 1.80 10.89
N CYS A 239 0.64 1.00 10.08
CA CYS A 239 0.80 -0.47 10.08
C CYS A 239 2.26 -0.85 9.80
N ASP A 240 2.84 -0.27 8.74
CA ASP A 240 4.22 -0.54 8.36
C ASP A 240 5.24 0.02 9.34
N VAL A 241 4.96 1.15 9.99
CA VAL A 241 5.84 1.65 11.06
C VAL A 241 5.91 0.63 12.21
N ILE A 242 4.77 0.05 12.62
CA ILE A 242 4.80 -0.99 13.65
C ILE A 242 5.52 -2.26 13.13
N TRP A 243 5.16 -2.70 11.91
CA TRP A 243 5.62 -3.97 11.34
C TRP A 243 7.07 -3.95 10.83
N HIS A 244 7.50 -2.93 10.10
CA HIS A 244 8.84 -2.86 9.52
C HIS A 244 9.82 -2.02 10.34
N VAL A 245 9.37 -0.92 10.94
CA VAL A 245 10.28 -0.02 11.66
C VAL A 245 10.49 -0.49 13.09
N ILE A 246 9.43 -0.59 13.89
CA ILE A 246 9.56 -0.96 15.30
C ILE A 246 9.96 -2.42 15.45
N ARG A 247 9.26 -3.36 14.80
CA ARG A 247 9.64 -4.77 14.86
C ARG A 247 10.99 -5.05 14.18
N GLY A 248 11.38 -4.30 13.15
CA GLY A 248 12.71 -4.46 12.56
C GLY A 248 13.87 -4.00 13.45
N LEU A 249 13.59 -3.24 14.52
CA LEU A 249 14.59 -2.73 15.47
C LEU A 249 14.73 -3.56 16.75
N ILE A 250 13.82 -4.50 17.01
CA ILE A 250 13.78 -5.35 18.22
C ILE A 250 13.87 -6.83 17.87
#